data_AF-A0A2H5ZA94-F1
#
_entry.id   AF-A0A2H5ZA94-F1
#
_cell.length_a   1.000
_cell.length_b   1.000
_cell.length_c   1.000
_cell.angle_alpha   90.00
_cell.angle_beta   90.00
_cell.angle_gamma   90.00
#
_symmetry.space_group_name_H-M   'P 1'
#
loop_
_entity.id
_entity.type
_entity.pdbx_description
1 polymer ?
#
loop_
_entity_poly.entity_id
_entity_poly.type
_entity_poly.pdbx_seq_one_letter_code
_entity_poly.pdbx_strand_id
1 'polypeptide(L)'
;MKASGSQPRTTVLIATIGERDPYGQRPPGPPPEPSPPSEPRPTGPLLATLREKPSLVLLLATKGVEPQAQRTRDEIRKELPTASVEIVPLPDQNPAFFDDALAMVEKALTDRRHQLPDGARIVVCPSSGTPQLGLALIADASVLFPKAEFVQALDPRHVPNDEERLRPFDPRNIRLRTDIERALRELEGFNWTVAADILREVLTVRSAYLDGGARPILEAARKLAEAMGKADDFDLPGARDAATPGPNVALRGELDRLKQWFGKAASTDRKNLATLPAELAAAAARLFESERLTRALVAGVTAWEVAIRARLKSACGFDPDNVRRADYDRLPEDLRCRLREVEKDHRWRLEGERNRRHALVELDQFTSQLQQRGDLAPFERLAELRNQLVHTGTTDHDEARRVLRLALQALTQVFECWDWEAWDQAPTAPDSLRKFVSKLRGCLEELPKACSP
;
A
#
# COMPACT_ATOMS: atom_id res chain seq x y z
N MET A 1 -20.39 30.35 1.02
CA MET A 1 -19.44 29.38 1.57
C MET A 1 -18.97 29.91 2.92
N LYS A 2 -19.55 29.43 4.03
CA LYS A 2 -19.02 29.72 5.37
C LYS A 2 -17.93 28.69 5.65
N ALA A 3 -16.74 29.19 6.01
CA ALA A 3 -15.66 28.36 6.51
C ALA A 3 -16.19 27.54 7.70
N SER A 4 -16.20 26.22 7.53
CA SER A 4 -16.38 25.27 8.63
C SER A 4 -15.19 25.46 9.56
N GLY A 5 -15.40 26.21 10.65
CA GLY A 5 -14.43 26.32 11.73
C GLY A 5 -14.27 24.93 12.35
N SER A 6 -13.11 24.31 12.13
CA SER A 6 -12.76 23.07 12.81
C SER A 6 -12.84 23.32 14.31
N GLN A 7 -13.77 22.66 15.00
CA GLN A 7 -13.76 22.61 16.46
C GLN A 7 -12.35 22.18 16.93
N PRO A 8 -11.82 22.75 18.02
CA PRO A 8 -10.55 22.31 18.57
C PRO A 8 -10.64 20.81 18.87
N ARG A 9 -9.74 20.02 18.28
CA ARG A 9 -9.69 18.56 18.51
C ARG A 9 -9.46 18.31 20.00
N THR A 10 -10.44 17.72 20.67
CA THR A 10 -10.31 17.23 22.05
C THR A 10 -9.07 16.35 22.18
N THR A 11 -8.22 16.63 23.16
CA THR A 11 -7.01 15.84 23.44
C THR A 11 -7.22 15.04 24.72
N VAL A 12 -6.98 13.73 24.65
CA VAL A 12 -7.11 12.80 25.76
C VAL A 12 -5.73 12.24 26.08
N LEU A 13 -5.30 12.38 27.34
CA LEU A 13 -4.10 11.73 27.84
C LEU A 13 -4.48 10.47 28.59
N ILE A 14 -3.82 9.36 28.27
CA ILE A 14 -3.96 8.07 28.94
C ILE A 14 -2.60 7.74 29.55
N ALA A 15 -2.52 7.67 30.88
CA ALA A 15 -1.26 7.46 31.58
C ALA A 15 -1.40 6.45 32.71
N THR A 16 -0.40 5.57 32.86
CA THR A 16 -0.27 4.70 34.04
C THR A 16 0.21 5.48 35.24
N ILE A 17 -0.14 5.02 36.45
CA ILE A 17 0.33 5.58 37.72
C ILE A 17 1.32 4.62 38.40
N GLY A 18 2.35 5.19 39.03
CA GLY A 18 3.29 4.48 39.90
C GLY A 18 3.52 5.21 41.22
N GLU A 19 4.30 4.58 42.09
CA GLU A 19 4.54 5.03 43.48
C GLU A 19 5.23 6.40 43.60
N ARG A 20 5.90 6.84 42.53
CA ARG A 20 6.68 8.08 42.49
C ARG A 20 5.89 9.27 41.94
N ASP A 21 4.68 9.06 41.44
CA ASP A 21 3.87 10.16 40.92
C ASP A 21 3.31 11.02 42.08
N PRO A 22 3.17 12.35 41.92
CA PRO A 22 3.40 13.14 40.69
C PRO A 22 4.82 13.70 40.51
N TYR A 23 5.71 13.54 41.50
CA TYR A 23 7.04 14.16 41.51
C TYR A 23 8.15 13.17 41.87
N GLY A 24 9.20 13.12 41.05
CA GLY A 24 10.37 12.27 41.27
C GLY A 24 11.42 12.95 42.15
N GLN A 25 11.98 12.22 43.12
CA GLN A 25 13.13 12.68 43.91
C GLN A 25 14.47 12.34 43.20
N ARG A 26 15.49 13.19 43.39
CA ARG A 26 16.91 12.86 43.07
C ARG A 26 17.34 11.67 43.95
N PRO A 27 18.17 10.71 43.48
CA PRO A 27 18.58 9.61 44.34
C PRO A 27 19.39 10.13 45.54
N PRO A 28 19.39 9.41 46.68
CA PRO A 28 20.28 9.70 47.80
C PRO A 28 21.72 9.31 47.41
N GLY A 29 22.36 10.12 46.58
CA GLY A 29 23.81 10.13 46.41
C GLY A 29 24.39 11.27 47.24
N PRO A 30 25.66 11.21 47.66
CA PRO A 30 26.28 12.29 48.39
C PRO A 30 26.20 13.57 47.54
N PRO A 31 25.74 14.69 48.11
CA PRO A 31 25.62 15.94 47.37
C PRO A 31 27.03 16.37 46.91
N PRO A 32 27.23 16.75 45.65
CA PRO A 32 28.27 17.73 45.36
C PRO A 32 27.94 18.99 46.17
N GLU A 33 28.99 19.66 46.69
CA GLU A 33 28.95 20.92 47.45
C GLU A 33 27.89 21.94 46.99
N PRO A 34 27.46 22.84 47.90
CA PRO A 34 26.06 23.17 48.15
C PRO A 34 25.31 23.55 46.88
N SER A 35 24.66 22.56 46.27
CA SER A 35 23.61 22.80 45.28
C SER A 35 22.32 23.14 46.05
N PRO A 36 21.59 24.20 45.69
CA PRO A 36 20.28 24.48 46.30
C PRO A 36 19.38 23.24 46.21
N PRO A 37 18.43 23.05 47.15
CA PRO A 37 17.50 21.92 47.10
C PRO A 37 16.82 21.92 45.73
N SER A 38 17.11 20.91 44.92
CA SER A 38 16.52 20.80 43.59
C SER A 38 15.02 20.59 43.77
N GLU A 39 14.21 21.50 43.23
CA GLU A 39 12.76 21.39 43.26
C GLU A 39 12.32 20.00 42.76
N PRO A 40 11.33 19.35 43.43
CA PRO A 40 10.79 18.08 42.97
C PRO A 40 10.30 18.20 41.53
N ARG A 41 10.83 17.36 40.62
CA ARG A 41 10.54 17.46 39.19
C ARG A 41 9.34 16.58 38.81
N PRO A 42 8.44 17.03 37.93
CA PRO A 42 7.26 16.26 37.56
C PRO A 42 7.64 14.93 36.88
N THR A 43 6.87 13.88 37.20
CA THR A 43 6.94 12.55 36.56
C THR A 43 5.98 12.48 35.36
N GLY A 44 5.88 11.30 34.72
CA GLY A 44 5.26 11.13 33.41
C GLY A 44 3.86 11.71 33.26
N PRO A 45 2.86 11.31 34.09
CA PRO A 45 1.49 11.80 33.96
C PRO A 45 1.36 13.32 34.08
N LEU A 46 2.01 13.92 35.08
CA LEU A 46 1.99 15.37 35.28
C LEU A 46 2.76 16.10 34.16
N LEU A 47 3.97 15.64 33.82
CA LEU A 47 4.80 16.23 32.76
C LEU A 47 4.10 16.19 31.39
N ALA A 48 3.50 15.05 31.03
CA ALA A 48 2.75 14.90 29.79
C ALA A 48 1.52 15.82 29.78
N THR A 49 0.85 15.99 30.91
CA THR A 49 -0.30 16.90 31.03
C THR A 49 0.12 18.36 30.81
N LEU A 50 1.19 18.81 31.46
CA LEU A 50 1.69 20.18 31.33
C LEU A 50 2.08 20.53 29.88
N ARG A 51 2.64 19.56 29.15
CA ARG A 51 3.08 19.75 27.77
C ARG A 51 1.92 19.68 26.77
N GLU A 52 1.13 18.61 26.82
CA GLU A 52 0.11 18.32 25.79
C GLU A 52 -1.20 19.06 26.03
N LYS A 53 -1.39 19.62 27.24
CA LYS A 53 -2.59 20.35 27.67
C LYS A 53 -3.89 19.63 27.30
N PRO A 54 -4.05 18.35 27.68
CA PRO A 54 -5.23 17.57 27.37
C PRO A 54 -6.47 18.14 28.04
N SER A 55 -7.62 17.97 27.41
CA SER A 55 -8.94 18.28 27.99
C SER A 55 -9.45 17.17 28.90
N LEU A 56 -8.96 15.93 28.72
CA LEU A 56 -9.29 14.77 29.54
C LEU A 56 -8.01 13.99 29.86
N VAL A 57 -7.82 13.64 31.12
CA VAL A 57 -6.70 12.80 31.60
C VAL A 57 -7.28 11.57 32.28
N LEU A 58 -6.92 10.39 31.77
CA LEU A 58 -7.24 9.09 32.34
C LEU A 58 -5.99 8.53 33.03
N LEU A 59 -6.05 8.43 34.35
CA LEU A 59 -4.97 7.89 35.20
C LEU A 59 -5.28 6.43 35.54
N LEU A 60 -4.60 5.49 34.90
CA LEU A 60 -4.76 4.06 35.18
C LEU A 60 -3.98 3.68 36.43
N ALA A 61 -4.70 3.29 37.48
CA ALA A 61 -4.12 3.03 38.80
C ALA A 61 -4.49 1.63 39.29
N THR A 62 -3.50 0.90 39.80
CA THR A 62 -3.77 -0.29 40.61
C THR A 62 -4.14 0.14 42.04
N LYS A 63 -4.82 -0.74 42.78
CA LYS A 63 -5.26 -0.47 44.15
C LYS A 63 -4.14 0.00 45.08
N GLY A 64 -2.92 -0.48 44.89
CA GLY A 64 -1.75 -0.13 45.71
C GLY A 64 -1.24 1.30 45.53
N VAL A 65 -1.56 1.96 44.42
CA VAL A 65 -1.09 3.33 44.09
C VAL A 65 -2.22 4.36 44.04
N GLU A 66 -3.41 4.02 44.56
CA GLU A 66 -4.55 4.93 44.65
C GLU A 66 -4.22 6.26 45.35
N PRO A 67 -3.47 6.29 46.48
CA PRO A 67 -3.09 7.56 47.10
C PRO A 67 -2.23 8.45 46.19
N GLN A 68 -1.35 7.85 45.38
CA GLN A 68 -0.52 8.56 44.40
C GLN A 68 -1.35 9.04 43.21
N ALA A 69 -2.29 8.23 42.73
CA ALA A 69 -3.23 8.63 41.68
C ALA A 69 -4.05 9.86 42.11
N GLN A 70 -4.51 9.85 43.37
CA GLN A 70 -5.24 10.96 43.99
C GLN A 70 -4.39 12.23 44.07
N ARG A 71 -3.16 12.14 44.58
CA ARG A 71 -2.22 13.28 44.62
C ARG A 71 -1.90 13.82 43.23
N THR A 72 -1.69 12.93 42.26
CA THR A 72 -1.40 13.30 40.87
C THR A 72 -2.57 14.01 40.23
N ARG A 73 -3.80 13.53 40.46
CA ARG A 73 -5.03 14.19 40.01
C ARG A 73 -5.15 15.61 40.54
N ASP A 74 -4.91 15.79 41.84
CA ASP A 74 -5.08 17.09 42.48
C ASP A 74 -4.04 18.10 41.98
N GLU A 75 -2.79 17.66 41.78
CA GLU A 75 -1.75 18.52 41.20
C GLU A 75 -2.04 18.87 39.73
N ILE A 76 -2.51 17.92 38.92
CA ILE A 76 -2.92 18.21 37.55
C ILE A 76 -4.07 19.22 37.52
N ARG A 77 -5.08 19.10 38.39
CA ARG A 77 -6.20 20.05 38.45
C ARG A 77 -5.76 21.45 38.89
N LYS A 78 -4.72 21.53 39.72
CA LYS A 78 -4.13 22.80 40.14
C LYS A 78 -3.40 23.47 38.96
N GLU A 79 -2.58 22.72 38.23
CA GLU A 79 -1.78 23.25 37.12
C GLU A 79 -2.58 23.45 35.82
N LEU A 80 -3.63 22.65 35.61
CA LEU A 80 -4.51 22.69 34.45
C LEU A 80 -5.99 22.57 34.86
N PRO A 81 -6.60 23.64 35.42
CA PRO A 81 -7.96 23.60 35.96
C PRO A 81 -9.07 23.28 34.94
N THR A 82 -8.78 23.47 33.65
CA THR A 82 -9.71 23.19 32.56
C THR A 82 -9.76 21.72 32.15
N ALA A 83 -8.82 20.89 32.62
CA ALA A 83 -8.78 19.48 32.29
C ALA A 83 -9.69 18.66 33.22
N SER A 84 -10.51 17.78 32.64
CA SER A 84 -11.13 16.70 33.40
C SER A 84 -10.07 15.65 33.71
N VAL A 85 -9.97 15.23 34.97
CA VAL A 85 -9.02 14.21 35.40
C VAL A 85 -9.76 13.10 36.13
N GLU A 86 -9.66 11.90 35.59
CA GLU A 86 -10.33 10.69 36.06
C GLU A 86 -9.29 9.65 36.47
N ILE A 87 -9.52 9.03 37.63
CA ILE A 87 -8.78 7.83 38.04
C ILE A 87 -9.56 6.64 37.51
N VAL A 88 -8.91 5.83 36.68
CA VAL A 88 -9.47 4.60 36.12
C VAL A 88 -8.89 3.43 36.91
N PRO A 89 -9.66 2.84 37.84
CA PRO A 89 -9.17 1.74 38.65
C PRO A 89 -8.96 0.50 37.77
N LEU A 90 -7.79 -0.10 37.88
CA LEU A 90 -7.48 -1.37 37.23
C LEU A 90 -8.02 -2.55 38.07
N PRO A 91 -8.43 -3.67 37.46
CA PRO A 91 -8.87 -4.87 38.17
C PRO A 91 -7.86 -5.37 39.21
N ASP A 92 -8.33 -6.04 40.27
CA ASP A 92 -7.46 -6.57 41.32
C ASP A 92 -6.74 -7.86 40.85
N GLN A 93 -5.62 -7.67 40.15
CA GLN A 93 -4.72 -8.73 39.68
C GLN A 93 -3.26 -8.31 39.94
N ASN A 94 -2.29 -9.20 39.68
CA ASN A 94 -0.89 -8.93 39.99
C ASN A 94 -0.16 -8.25 38.81
N PRO A 95 0.14 -6.94 38.89
CA PRO A 95 0.77 -6.19 37.79
C PRO A 95 2.26 -6.53 37.59
N ALA A 96 2.81 -7.51 38.34
CA ALA A 96 4.14 -8.05 38.11
C ALA A 96 4.16 -9.14 37.01
N PHE A 97 3.02 -9.78 36.73
CA PHE A 97 2.87 -10.70 35.61
C PHE A 97 2.33 -9.95 34.39
N PHE A 98 2.95 -10.14 33.23
CA PHE A 98 2.60 -9.39 32.03
C PHE A 98 1.19 -9.70 31.53
N ASP A 99 0.78 -10.97 31.53
CA ASP A 99 -0.56 -11.38 31.05
C ASP A 99 -1.68 -10.78 31.92
N ASP A 100 -1.49 -10.73 33.25
CA ASP A 100 -2.40 -10.05 34.17
C ASP A 100 -2.44 -8.54 33.88
N ALA A 101 -1.28 -7.89 33.73
CA ALA A 101 -1.21 -6.47 33.41
C ALA A 101 -1.90 -6.13 32.07
N LEU A 102 -1.75 -7.00 31.07
CA LEU A 102 -2.40 -6.87 29.77
C LEU A 102 -3.93 -6.98 29.92
N ALA A 103 -4.43 -8.02 30.57
CA ALA A 103 -5.87 -8.19 30.80
C ALA A 103 -6.49 -7.05 31.61
N MET A 104 -5.76 -6.52 32.61
CA MET A 104 -6.18 -5.37 33.40
C MET A 104 -6.36 -4.12 32.53
N VAL A 105 -5.37 -3.82 31.69
CA VAL A 105 -5.36 -2.61 30.85
C VAL A 105 -6.35 -2.74 29.70
N GLU A 106 -6.40 -3.88 29.01
CA GLU A 106 -7.35 -4.16 27.93
C GLU A 106 -8.78 -3.91 28.40
N LYS A 107 -9.15 -4.46 29.55
CA LYS A 107 -10.49 -4.27 30.14
C LYS A 107 -10.76 -2.80 30.42
N ALA A 108 -9.84 -2.11 31.09
CA ALA A 108 -10.01 -0.70 31.44
C ALA A 108 -10.12 0.21 30.20
N LEU A 109 -9.32 -0.04 29.17
CA LEU A 109 -9.34 0.76 27.93
C LEU A 109 -10.54 0.45 27.06
N THR A 110 -10.99 -0.80 27.00
CA THR A 110 -12.18 -1.20 26.22
C THR A 110 -13.43 -0.53 26.78
N ASP A 111 -13.60 -0.54 28.11
CA ASP A 111 -14.73 0.10 28.78
C ASP A 111 -14.75 1.62 28.51
N ARG A 112 -13.57 2.25 28.47
CA ARG A 112 -13.43 3.69 28.25
C ARG A 112 -13.48 4.11 26.80
N ARG A 113 -13.08 3.25 25.85
CA ARG A 113 -13.01 3.56 24.43
C ARG A 113 -14.34 4.11 23.88
N HIS A 114 -15.46 3.50 24.28
CA HIS A 114 -16.79 3.90 23.83
C HIS A 114 -17.28 5.24 24.42
N GLN A 115 -16.57 5.75 25.44
CA GLN A 115 -16.89 7.01 26.12
C GLN A 115 -16.01 8.17 25.64
N LEU A 116 -14.95 7.87 24.87
CA LEU A 116 -14.05 8.89 24.35
C LEU A 116 -14.71 9.61 23.16
N PRO A 117 -14.51 10.94 23.02
CA PRO A 117 -15.07 11.68 21.89
C PRO A 117 -14.55 11.18 20.54
N ASP A 118 -15.44 11.09 19.57
CA ASP A 118 -15.08 10.71 18.20
C ASP A 118 -14.00 11.64 17.63
N GLY A 119 -12.94 11.04 17.09
CA GLY A 119 -11.83 11.78 16.48
C GLY A 119 -10.92 12.53 17.48
N ALA A 120 -11.03 12.24 18.79
CA ALA A 120 -10.10 12.79 19.79
C ALA A 120 -8.63 12.44 19.46
N ARG A 121 -7.73 13.38 19.76
CA ARG A 121 -6.28 13.13 19.74
C ARG A 121 -5.92 12.36 21.01
N ILE A 122 -5.50 11.11 20.86
CA ILE A 122 -5.09 10.25 21.97
C ILE A 122 -3.58 10.37 22.17
N VAL A 123 -3.17 10.73 23.38
CA VAL A 123 -1.77 10.69 23.82
C VAL A 123 -1.62 9.63 24.90
N VAL A 124 -0.61 8.78 24.78
CA VAL A 124 -0.36 7.67 25.71
C VAL A 124 0.99 7.86 26.39
N CYS A 125 1.00 7.87 27.72
CA CYS A 125 2.19 8.01 28.55
C CYS A 125 2.37 6.80 29.48
N PRO A 126 3.09 5.75 29.05
CA PRO A 126 3.27 4.51 29.81
C PRO A 126 4.47 4.57 30.78
N SER A 127 4.92 5.78 31.15
CA SER A 127 6.23 5.98 31.80
C SER A 127 6.24 5.71 33.30
N SER A 128 5.07 5.60 33.93
CA SER A 128 4.92 5.35 35.37
C SER A 128 4.29 3.96 35.60
N GLY A 129 4.38 3.46 36.83
CA GLY A 129 3.92 2.13 37.20
C GLY A 129 4.99 1.04 37.05
N THR A 130 4.59 -0.22 37.06
CA THR A 130 5.50 -1.34 36.79
C THR A 130 5.86 -1.37 35.30
N PRO A 131 7.05 -1.90 34.93
CA PRO A 131 7.40 -2.08 33.52
C PRO A 131 6.36 -2.88 32.73
N GLN A 132 5.77 -3.92 33.34
CA GLN A 132 4.72 -4.75 32.75
C GLN A 132 3.46 -3.93 32.44
N LEU A 133 3.05 -3.04 33.35
CA LEU A 133 1.88 -2.18 33.13
C LEU A 133 2.12 -1.15 32.02
N GLY A 134 3.33 -0.60 31.95
CA GLY A 134 3.72 0.28 30.84
C GLY A 134 3.70 -0.46 29.49
N LEU A 135 4.24 -1.68 29.43
CA LEU A 135 4.22 -2.51 28.22
C LEU A 135 2.80 -2.92 27.80
N ALA A 136 1.94 -3.28 28.77
CA ALA A 136 0.54 -3.59 28.53
C ALA A 136 -0.20 -2.38 27.93
N LEU A 137 -0.03 -1.19 28.50
CA LEU A 137 -0.59 0.04 27.94
C LEU A 137 -0.08 0.33 26.52
N ILE A 138 1.19 0.09 26.23
CA ILE A 138 1.72 0.24 24.87
C ILE A 138 1.02 -0.73 23.92
N ALA A 139 0.93 -2.02 24.29
CA ALA A 139 0.33 -3.06 23.46
C ALA A 139 -1.15 -2.79 23.16
N ASP A 140 -1.96 -2.61 24.21
CA ASP A 140 -3.41 -2.42 24.05
C ASP A 140 -3.75 -1.11 23.37
N ALA A 141 -3.08 -0.01 23.74
CA ALA A 141 -3.36 1.28 23.11
C ALA A 141 -2.96 1.28 21.62
N SER A 142 -1.92 0.55 21.22
CA SER A 142 -1.53 0.44 19.81
C SER A 142 -2.59 -0.26 18.96
N VAL A 143 -3.39 -1.15 19.55
CA VAL A 143 -4.47 -1.88 18.89
C VAL A 143 -5.78 -1.08 18.95
N LEU A 144 -6.15 -0.60 20.13
CA LEU A 144 -7.43 0.09 20.36
C LEU A 144 -7.46 1.51 19.78
N PHE A 145 -6.29 2.17 19.72
CA PHE A 145 -6.13 3.53 19.21
C PHE A 145 -5.00 3.59 18.17
N PRO A 146 -5.21 3.11 16.93
CA PRO A 146 -4.15 3.02 15.91
C PRO A 146 -3.46 4.34 15.53
N LYS A 147 -4.08 5.48 15.88
CA LYS A 147 -3.56 6.84 15.64
C LYS A 147 -3.06 7.53 16.91
N ALA A 148 -2.91 6.79 18.01
CA ALA A 148 -2.40 7.34 19.26
C ALA A 148 -0.96 7.82 19.12
N GLU A 149 -0.64 8.91 19.80
CA GLU A 149 0.72 9.42 19.92
C GLU A 149 1.30 8.94 21.24
N PHE A 150 2.47 8.30 21.19
CA PHE A 150 3.12 7.77 22.38
C PHE A 150 4.24 8.70 22.83
N VAL A 151 4.27 8.99 24.12
CA VAL A 151 5.27 9.83 24.76
C VAL A 151 5.89 9.11 25.94
N GLN A 152 7.21 9.20 26.05
CA GLN A 152 7.99 8.67 27.16
C GLN A 152 8.53 9.83 27.98
N ALA A 153 8.21 9.87 29.25
CA ALA A 153 8.85 10.75 30.22
C ALA A 153 10.11 10.07 30.75
N LEU A 154 11.26 10.63 30.42
CA LEU A 154 12.53 10.20 30.95
C LEU A 154 12.63 10.52 32.44
N ASP A 155 13.23 9.58 33.18
CA ASP A 155 13.41 9.70 34.63
C ASP A 155 14.25 10.96 34.94
N PRO A 156 13.76 11.84 35.85
CA PRO A 156 14.46 13.09 36.18
C PRO A 156 15.88 12.88 36.72
N ARG A 157 16.20 11.68 37.19
CA ARG A 157 17.51 11.32 37.76
C ARG A 157 18.58 11.12 36.69
N HIS A 158 18.18 10.87 35.45
CA HIS A 158 19.08 10.51 34.35
C HIS A 158 19.18 11.58 33.26
N VAL A 159 18.40 12.66 33.35
CA VAL A 159 18.35 13.71 32.32
C VAL A 159 18.72 15.07 32.94
N PRO A 160 19.67 15.80 32.36
CA PRO A 160 20.03 17.16 32.77
C PRO A 160 18.83 18.12 32.88
N ASN A 161 19.03 19.25 33.56
CA ASN A 161 17.92 20.18 33.85
C ASN A 161 17.40 20.91 32.61
N ASP A 162 18.26 21.13 31.63
CA ASP A 162 18.06 21.85 30.38
C ASP A 162 17.60 20.95 29.21
N GLU A 163 17.59 19.63 29.39
CA GLU A 163 17.21 18.69 28.34
C GLU A 163 15.71 18.35 28.33
N GLU A 164 15.19 18.11 27.12
CA GLU A 164 13.82 17.68 26.88
C GLU A 164 13.57 16.27 27.45
N ARG A 165 12.72 16.19 28.47
CA ARG A 165 12.40 14.95 29.20
C ARG A 165 11.21 14.17 28.66
N LEU A 166 10.28 14.80 27.96
CA LEU A 166 9.16 14.10 27.34
C LEU A 166 9.49 13.86 25.87
N ARG A 167 9.74 12.62 25.48
CA ARG A 167 10.16 12.27 24.11
C ARG A 167 9.08 11.46 23.40
N PRO A 168 8.75 11.77 22.15
CA PRO A 168 7.86 10.93 21.37
C PRO A 168 8.55 9.61 21.03
N PHE A 169 7.78 8.52 21.01
CA PHE A 169 8.20 7.26 20.43
C PHE A 169 7.05 6.65 19.63
N ASP A 170 7.33 5.63 18.83
CA ASP A 170 6.30 4.93 18.05
C ASP A 170 6.48 3.42 18.23
N PRO A 171 5.58 2.72 18.93
CA PRO A 171 5.71 1.29 19.18
C PRO A 171 5.60 0.45 17.91
N ARG A 172 5.04 1.02 16.82
CA ARG A 172 4.99 0.36 15.51
C ARG A 172 6.38 0.15 14.91
N ASN A 173 7.41 0.82 15.44
CA ASN A 173 8.81 0.54 15.08
C ASN A 173 9.21 -0.92 15.32
N ILE A 174 8.60 -1.62 16.30
CA ILE A 174 8.92 -3.02 16.61
C ILE A 174 8.68 -3.93 15.41
N ARG A 175 7.63 -3.66 14.63
CA ARG A 175 7.26 -4.46 13.44
C ARG A 175 7.71 -3.86 12.12
N LEU A 176 8.32 -2.67 12.12
CA LEU A 176 8.60 -1.88 10.93
C LEU A 176 9.38 -2.67 9.86
N ARG A 177 10.45 -3.39 10.27
CA ARG A 177 11.27 -4.18 9.35
C ARG A 177 10.48 -5.35 8.76
N THR A 178 9.73 -6.06 9.60
CA THR A 178 8.88 -7.18 9.17
C THR A 178 7.78 -6.72 8.23
N ASP A 179 7.16 -5.56 8.48
CA ASP A 179 6.14 -4.97 7.60
C ASP A 179 6.74 -4.58 6.24
N ILE A 180 7.95 -4.00 6.22
CA ILE A 180 8.68 -3.69 4.98
C ILE A 180 8.98 -4.98 4.19
N GLU A 181 9.55 -6.00 4.84
CA GLU A 181 9.84 -7.29 4.20
C GLU A 181 8.59 -7.97 3.66
N ARG A 182 7.48 -7.89 4.40
CA ARG A 182 6.17 -8.36 3.93
C ARG A 182 5.74 -7.58 2.70
N ALA A 183 5.77 -6.25 2.71
CA ALA A 183 5.41 -5.45 1.55
C ALA A 183 6.25 -5.79 0.31
N LEU A 184 7.56 -5.99 0.46
CA LEU A 184 8.43 -6.39 -0.66
C LEU A 184 8.07 -7.78 -1.21
N ARG A 185 7.74 -8.75 -0.34
CA ARG A 185 7.26 -10.07 -0.78
C ARG A 185 5.93 -9.98 -1.52
N GLU A 186 5.01 -9.13 -1.06
CA GLU A 186 3.74 -8.90 -1.75
C GLU A 186 3.95 -8.24 -3.12
N LEU A 187 4.93 -7.34 -3.26
CA LEU A 187 5.32 -6.80 -4.58
C LEU A 187 5.90 -7.87 -5.50
N GLU A 188 6.78 -8.75 -4.99
CA GLU A 188 7.35 -9.88 -5.75
C GLU A 188 6.28 -10.89 -6.19
N GLY A 189 5.22 -11.05 -5.38
CA GLY A 189 4.05 -11.89 -5.66
C GLY A 189 2.92 -11.17 -6.43
N PHE A 190 3.13 -9.94 -6.88
CA PHE A 190 2.16 -9.14 -7.64
C PHE A 190 0.84 -8.84 -6.88
N ASN A 191 0.89 -8.84 -5.54
CA ASN A 191 -0.21 -8.48 -4.65
C ASN A 191 -0.24 -6.98 -4.36
N TRP A 192 -0.49 -6.19 -5.40
CA TRP A 192 -0.35 -4.73 -5.40
C TRP A 192 -1.11 -4.00 -4.30
N THR A 193 -2.38 -4.32 -4.11
CA THR A 193 -3.23 -3.65 -3.10
C THR A 193 -2.71 -3.89 -1.69
N VAL A 194 -2.32 -5.14 -1.37
CA VAL A 194 -1.79 -5.50 -0.05
C VAL A 194 -0.46 -4.79 0.19
N ALA A 195 0.44 -4.79 -0.79
CA ALA A 195 1.70 -4.07 -0.70
C ALA A 195 1.50 -2.56 -0.48
N ALA A 196 0.60 -1.93 -1.24
CA ALA A 196 0.29 -0.51 -1.14
C ALA A 196 -0.25 -0.13 0.25
N ASP A 197 -1.15 -0.96 0.81
CA ASP A 197 -1.74 -0.72 2.13
C ASP A 197 -0.70 -0.83 3.25
N ILE A 198 0.15 -1.87 3.22
CA ILE A 198 1.25 -2.01 4.19
C ILE A 198 2.21 -0.81 4.09
N LEU A 199 2.60 -0.43 2.88
CA LEU A 199 3.54 0.68 2.67
C LEU A 199 2.96 2.03 3.12
N ARG A 200 1.66 2.26 2.90
CA ARG A 200 0.98 3.46 3.38
C ARG A 200 1.06 3.57 4.90
N GLU A 201 0.81 2.48 5.61
CA GLU A 201 0.91 2.43 7.08
C GLU A 201 2.37 2.62 7.54
N VAL A 202 3.31 1.90 6.94
CA VAL A 202 4.76 1.99 7.24
C VAL A 202 5.27 3.41 7.12
N LEU A 203 4.89 4.14 6.07
CA LEU A 203 5.34 5.51 5.84
C LEU A 203 4.81 6.51 6.89
N THR A 204 3.80 6.17 7.68
CA THR A 204 3.32 7.01 8.80
C THR A 204 4.08 6.80 10.11
N VAL A 205 4.94 5.79 10.19
CA VAL A 205 5.69 5.46 11.41
C VAL A 205 6.77 6.52 11.66
N ARG A 206 6.93 6.98 12.91
CA ARG A 206 8.06 7.83 13.29
C ARG A 206 9.28 6.94 13.57
N SER A 207 10.31 7.02 12.73
CA SER A 207 11.45 6.12 12.81
C SER A 207 12.74 6.75 12.30
N ALA A 208 13.82 6.64 13.09
CA ALA A 208 15.15 7.03 12.64
C ALA A 208 15.61 6.26 11.39
N TYR A 209 15.13 5.02 11.20
CA TYR A 209 15.42 4.25 9.99
C TYR A 209 14.75 4.86 8.75
N LEU A 210 13.50 5.32 8.88
CA LEU A 210 12.79 6.00 7.79
C LEU A 210 13.41 7.35 7.46
N ASP A 211 13.74 8.11 8.50
CA ASP A 211 14.32 9.44 8.38
C ASP A 211 15.79 9.40 7.93
N GLY A 212 16.49 8.28 8.19
CA GLY A 212 17.85 7.99 7.74
C GLY A 212 17.99 7.56 6.28
N GLY A 213 16.92 7.62 5.48
CA GLY A 213 16.97 7.44 4.03
C GLY A 213 16.06 6.36 3.45
N ALA A 214 15.38 5.54 4.28
CA ALA A 214 14.47 4.52 3.77
C ALA A 214 13.18 5.09 3.16
N ARG A 215 12.73 6.27 3.62
CA ARG A 215 11.46 6.87 3.17
C ARG A 215 11.39 7.09 1.64
N PRO A 216 12.38 7.70 0.97
CA PRO A 216 12.42 7.78 -0.50
C PRO A 216 12.27 6.44 -1.23
N ILE A 217 12.83 5.36 -0.67
CA ILE A 217 12.83 4.02 -1.28
C ILE A 217 11.46 3.37 -1.12
N LEU A 218 10.89 3.45 0.08
CA LEU A 218 9.55 2.90 0.37
C LEU A 218 8.44 3.69 -0.34
N GLU A 219 8.61 5.00 -0.56
CA GLU A 219 7.72 5.77 -1.44
C GLU A 219 7.77 5.28 -2.89
N ALA A 220 8.95 4.91 -3.40
CA ALA A 220 9.08 4.32 -4.73
C ALA A 220 8.34 2.97 -4.81
N ALA A 221 8.51 2.13 -3.79
CA ALA A 221 7.79 0.86 -3.65
C ALA A 221 6.26 1.07 -3.60
N ARG A 222 5.79 2.07 -2.86
CA ARG A 222 4.35 2.38 -2.76
C ARG A 222 3.79 2.84 -4.11
N LYS A 223 4.51 3.71 -4.81
CA LYS A 223 4.13 4.19 -6.15
C LYS A 223 4.09 3.06 -7.17
N LEU A 224 5.06 2.14 -7.11
CA LEU A 224 5.04 0.92 -7.92
C LEU A 224 3.76 0.12 -7.65
N ALA A 225 3.45 -0.16 -6.37
CA ALA A 225 2.25 -0.90 -5.98
C ALA A 225 0.96 -0.23 -6.50
N GLU A 226 0.81 1.07 -6.27
CA GLU A 226 -0.39 1.83 -6.69
C GLU A 226 -0.53 1.90 -8.21
N ALA A 227 0.57 2.08 -8.94
CA ALA A 227 0.56 2.11 -10.39
C ALA A 227 0.17 0.75 -10.99
N MET A 228 0.78 -0.33 -10.50
CA MET A 228 0.48 -1.68 -10.99
C MET A 228 -0.93 -2.14 -10.63
N GLY A 229 -1.42 -1.78 -9.43
CA GLY A 229 -2.80 -2.05 -9.03
C GLY A 229 -3.81 -1.44 -10.01
N LYS A 230 -3.60 -0.17 -10.40
CA LYS A 230 -4.44 0.49 -11.41
C LYS A 230 -4.29 -0.09 -12.81
N ALA A 231 -3.06 -0.46 -13.20
CA ALA A 231 -2.80 -1.07 -14.51
C ALA A 231 -3.54 -2.42 -14.66
N ASP A 232 -3.52 -3.25 -13.62
CA ASP A 232 -4.21 -4.55 -13.60
C ASP A 232 -5.74 -4.41 -13.54
N ASP A 233 -6.26 -3.23 -13.15
CA ASP A 233 -7.67 -2.84 -13.25
C ASP A 233 -7.99 -2.06 -14.56
N PHE A 234 -7.06 -2.06 -15.53
CA PHE A 234 -7.16 -1.40 -16.84
C PHE A 234 -7.27 0.14 -16.82
N ASP A 235 -6.95 0.78 -15.69
CA ASP A 235 -6.84 2.24 -15.57
C ASP A 235 -5.42 2.70 -15.89
N LEU A 236 -5.05 2.65 -17.18
CA LEU A 236 -3.72 3.06 -17.64
C LEU A 236 -3.41 4.56 -17.41
N PRO A 237 -4.35 5.51 -17.61
CA PRO A 237 -4.12 6.90 -17.25
C PRO A 237 -3.85 7.08 -15.75
N GLY A 238 -4.65 6.45 -14.89
CA GLY A 238 -4.43 6.52 -13.45
C GLY A 238 -3.15 5.81 -13.00
N ALA A 239 -2.75 4.72 -13.67
CA ALA A 239 -1.49 4.02 -13.44
C ALA A 239 -0.28 4.92 -13.77
N ARG A 240 -0.33 5.64 -14.91
CA ARG A 240 0.66 6.65 -15.29
C ARG A 240 0.78 7.74 -14.22
N ASP A 241 -0.34 8.24 -13.71
CA ASP A 241 -0.35 9.28 -12.68
C ASP A 241 0.23 8.77 -11.36
N ALA A 242 -0.14 7.56 -10.94
CA ALA A 242 0.40 6.92 -9.74
C ALA A 242 1.93 6.68 -9.84
N ALA A 243 2.41 6.25 -11.02
CA ALA A 243 3.83 6.04 -11.31
C ALA A 243 4.64 7.35 -11.36
N THR A 244 3.99 8.52 -11.41
CA THR A 244 4.71 9.80 -11.52
C THR A 244 5.56 10.03 -10.25
N PRO A 245 6.90 10.13 -10.38
CA PRO A 245 7.77 10.29 -9.22
C PRO A 245 7.61 11.68 -8.61
N GLY A 246 7.57 11.73 -7.28
CA GLY A 246 7.58 12.98 -6.52
C GLY A 246 9.01 13.52 -6.33
N PRO A 247 9.15 14.72 -5.72
CA PRO A 247 10.45 15.17 -5.25
C PRO A 247 10.95 14.18 -4.17
N ASN A 248 12.23 13.81 -4.23
CA ASN A 248 12.90 12.94 -3.25
C ASN A 248 12.38 11.48 -3.19
N VAL A 249 11.98 10.91 -4.33
CA VAL A 249 11.70 9.46 -4.47
C VAL A 249 12.91 8.76 -5.08
N ALA A 250 13.33 7.62 -4.52
CA ALA A 250 14.42 6.81 -5.06
C ALA A 250 13.98 6.07 -6.34
N LEU A 251 14.92 5.48 -7.09
CA LEU A 251 14.62 4.72 -8.32
C LEU A 251 13.71 5.47 -9.30
N ARG A 252 13.93 6.79 -9.40
CA ARG A 252 13.13 7.68 -10.23
C ARG A 252 13.14 7.26 -11.70
N GLY A 253 14.28 6.78 -12.20
CA GLY A 253 14.41 6.32 -13.58
C GLY A 253 13.51 5.12 -13.90
N GLU A 254 13.36 4.19 -12.97
CA GLU A 254 12.47 3.03 -13.08
C GLU A 254 10.99 3.45 -13.09
N LEU A 255 10.61 4.37 -12.20
CA LEU A 255 9.25 4.93 -12.17
C LEU A 255 8.93 5.75 -13.44
N ASP A 256 9.88 6.55 -13.93
CA ASP A 256 9.72 7.32 -15.16
C ASP A 256 9.58 6.39 -16.38
N ARG A 257 10.28 5.25 -16.43
CA ARG A 257 10.07 4.21 -17.46
C ARG A 257 8.66 3.62 -17.43
N LEU A 258 8.14 3.29 -16.25
CA LEU A 258 6.76 2.81 -16.10
C LEU A 258 5.74 3.87 -16.55
N LYS A 259 5.92 5.12 -16.10
CA LYS A 259 5.09 6.25 -16.51
C LYS A 259 5.06 6.43 -18.03
N GLN A 260 6.21 6.38 -18.68
CA GLN A 260 6.30 6.48 -20.13
C GLN A 260 5.61 5.31 -20.83
N TRP A 261 5.81 4.09 -20.32
CA TRP A 261 5.15 2.89 -20.83
C TRP A 261 3.63 2.99 -20.76
N PHE A 262 3.07 3.32 -19.61
CA PHE A 262 1.62 3.53 -19.46
C PHE A 262 1.10 4.66 -20.35
N GLY A 263 1.89 5.74 -20.54
CA GLY A 263 1.56 6.81 -21.47
C GLY A 263 1.50 6.35 -22.93
N LYS A 264 2.42 5.47 -23.35
CA LYS A 264 2.40 4.84 -24.68
C LYS A 264 1.23 3.87 -24.82
N ALA A 265 0.99 3.02 -23.82
CA ALA A 265 -0.10 2.04 -23.84
C ALA A 265 -1.50 2.70 -23.87
N ALA A 266 -1.66 3.87 -23.24
CA ALA A 266 -2.92 4.64 -23.30
C ALA A 266 -3.06 5.48 -24.59
N SER A 267 -2.01 5.59 -25.42
CA SER A 267 -2.01 6.41 -26.63
C SER A 267 -2.69 5.70 -27.79
N THR A 268 -3.38 6.47 -28.64
CA THR A 268 -3.94 6.00 -29.91
C THR A 268 -3.03 6.28 -31.12
N ASP A 269 -1.84 6.84 -30.87
CA ASP A 269 -0.85 7.14 -31.91
C ASP A 269 -0.40 5.86 -32.61
N ARG A 270 -0.33 5.90 -33.95
CA ARG A 270 0.01 4.72 -34.77
C ARG A 270 1.31 4.03 -34.34
N LYS A 271 2.32 4.80 -33.93
CA LYS A 271 3.63 4.32 -33.47
C LYS A 271 3.60 3.56 -32.14
N ASN A 272 2.52 3.69 -31.35
CA ASN A 272 2.37 3.09 -30.03
C ASN A 272 1.32 1.96 -30.00
N LEU A 273 0.71 1.62 -31.15
CA LEU A 273 -0.39 0.64 -31.20
C LEU A 273 0.01 -0.76 -30.71
N ALA A 274 1.31 -1.09 -30.72
CA ALA A 274 1.84 -2.35 -30.18
C ALA A 274 1.93 -2.38 -28.64
N THR A 275 2.00 -1.21 -27.98
CA THR A 275 2.30 -1.15 -26.55
C THR A 275 1.14 -1.62 -25.68
N LEU A 276 -0.12 -1.32 -26.05
CA LEU A 276 -1.28 -1.77 -25.29
C LEU A 276 -1.42 -3.31 -25.30
N PRO A 277 -1.34 -4.01 -26.46
CA PRO A 277 -1.25 -5.46 -26.50
C PRO A 277 -0.14 -6.04 -25.60
N ALA A 278 1.04 -5.44 -25.62
CA ALA A 278 2.17 -5.86 -24.79
C ALA A 278 1.90 -5.69 -23.29
N GLU A 279 1.31 -4.57 -22.88
CA GLU A 279 0.91 -4.36 -21.49
C GLU A 279 -0.13 -5.38 -21.04
N LEU A 280 -1.14 -5.67 -21.87
CA LEU A 280 -2.18 -6.64 -21.55
C LEU A 280 -1.64 -8.07 -21.42
N ALA A 281 -0.67 -8.44 -22.27
CA ALA A 281 0.02 -9.72 -22.17
C ALA A 281 0.88 -9.80 -20.88
N ALA A 282 1.61 -8.73 -20.55
CA ALA A 282 2.34 -8.63 -19.29
C ALA A 282 1.39 -8.71 -18.08
N ALA A 283 0.22 -8.06 -18.14
CA ALA A 283 -0.81 -8.13 -17.09
C ALA A 283 -1.35 -9.54 -16.93
N ALA A 284 -1.64 -10.24 -18.03
CA ALA A 284 -2.07 -11.63 -18.00
C ALA A 284 -1.02 -12.54 -17.34
N ALA A 285 0.27 -12.34 -17.62
CA ALA A 285 1.35 -13.09 -16.98
C ALA A 285 1.44 -12.83 -15.47
N ARG A 286 1.38 -11.57 -15.02
CA ARG A 286 1.38 -11.21 -13.60
C ARG A 286 0.19 -11.82 -12.86
N LEU A 287 -1.01 -11.68 -13.42
CA LEU A 287 -2.24 -12.23 -12.84
C LEU A 287 -2.23 -13.76 -12.81
N PHE A 288 -1.61 -14.40 -13.80
CA PHE A 288 -1.42 -15.85 -13.83
C PHE A 288 -0.50 -16.32 -12.70
N GLU A 289 0.64 -15.65 -12.51
CA GLU A 289 1.60 -15.96 -11.46
C GLU A 289 1.07 -15.64 -10.04
N SER A 290 0.16 -14.66 -9.92
CA SER A 290 -0.55 -14.36 -8.66
C SER A 290 -1.82 -15.19 -8.45
N GLU A 291 -1.99 -16.28 -9.20
CA GLU A 291 -3.14 -17.22 -9.13
C GLU A 291 -4.53 -16.62 -9.41
N ARG A 292 -4.61 -15.46 -10.08
CA ARG A 292 -5.88 -14.78 -10.46
C ARG A 292 -6.32 -15.21 -11.87
N LEU A 293 -6.52 -16.51 -12.05
CA LEU A 293 -6.68 -17.15 -13.37
C LEU A 293 -7.79 -16.53 -14.24
N THR A 294 -8.97 -16.25 -13.69
CA THR A 294 -10.09 -15.63 -14.43
C THR A 294 -9.68 -14.28 -15.03
N ARG A 295 -9.07 -13.40 -14.24
CA ARG A 295 -8.61 -12.09 -14.75
C ARG A 295 -7.47 -12.27 -15.76
N ALA A 296 -6.58 -13.22 -15.52
CA ALA A 296 -5.47 -13.53 -16.43
C ALA A 296 -5.96 -14.00 -17.81
N LEU A 297 -7.00 -14.85 -17.86
CA LEU A 297 -7.66 -15.28 -19.10
C LEU A 297 -8.26 -14.10 -19.85
N VAL A 298 -9.02 -13.24 -19.16
CA VAL A 298 -9.62 -12.05 -19.79
C VAL A 298 -8.52 -11.14 -20.35
N ALA A 299 -7.49 -10.82 -19.55
CA ALA A 299 -6.38 -9.99 -20.01
C ALA A 299 -5.65 -10.59 -21.22
N GLY A 300 -5.41 -11.90 -21.23
CA GLY A 300 -4.75 -12.60 -22.35
C GLY A 300 -5.58 -12.57 -23.65
N VAL A 301 -6.89 -12.79 -23.56
CA VAL A 301 -7.79 -12.67 -24.73
C VAL A 301 -7.84 -11.23 -25.22
N THR A 302 -7.98 -10.27 -24.31
CA THR A 302 -8.00 -8.84 -24.67
C THR A 302 -6.67 -8.43 -25.31
N ALA A 303 -5.53 -8.93 -24.83
CA ALA A 303 -4.22 -8.70 -25.44
C ALA A 303 -4.24 -9.10 -26.92
N TRP A 304 -4.72 -10.32 -27.23
CA TRP A 304 -4.81 -10.83 -28.59
C TRP A 304 -5.81 -10.04 -29.47
N GLU A 305 -7.00 -9.75 -28.96
CA GLU A 305 -8.02 -8.99 -29.69
C GLU A 305 -7.53 -7.58 -30.07
N VAL A 306 -6.85 -6.92 -29.12
CA VAL A 306 -6.26 -5.59 -29.35
C VAL A 306 -5.07 -5.70 -30.31
N ALA A 307 -4.27 -6.77 -30.22
CA ALA A 307 -3.14 -7.01 -31.12
C ALA A 307 -3.59 -7.14 -32.58
N ILE A 308 -4.61 -7.95 -32.86
CA ILE A 308 -5.19 -8.10 -34.21
C ILE A 308 -5.66 -6.74 -34.74
N ARG A 309 -6.42 -5.99 -33.92
CA ARG A 309 -6.93 -4.67 -34.33
C ARG A 309 -5.80 -3.69 -34.62
N ALA A 310 -4.78 -3.66 -33.77
CA ALA A 310 -3.61 -2.82 -33.93
C ALA A 310 -2.83 -3.19 -35.19
N ARG A 311 -2.66 -4.48 -35.50
CA ARG A 311 -1.93 -4.96 -36.69
C ARG A 311 -2.70 -4.65 -37.98
N LEU A 312 -4.01 -4.91 -38.02
CA LEU A 312 -4.87 -4.53 -39.14
C LEU A 312 -4.74 -3.03 -39.48
N LYS A 313 -4.78 -2.18 -38.44
CA LYS A 313 -4.67 -0.72 -38.62
C LYS A 313 -3.27 -0.28 -39.04
N SER A 314 -2.23 -0.86 -38.43
CA SER A 314 -0.84 -0.42 -38.61
C SER A 314 -0.17 -0.99 -39.86
N ALA A 315 -0.41 -2.26 -40.20
CA ALA A 315 0.23 -2.94 -41.33
C ALA A 315 -0.67 -2.95 -42.58
N CYS A 316 -1.97 -3.19 -42.43
CA CYS A 316 -2.88 -3.33 -43.58
C CYS A 316 -3.59 -2.01 -43.96
N GLY A 317 -3.47 -0.98 -43.11
CA GLY A 317 -4.19 0.29 -43.24
C GLY A 317 -5.71 0.17 -43.04
N PHE A 318 -6.16 -0.93 -42.43
CA PHE A 318 -7.56 -1.32 -42.30
C PHE A 318 -8.06 -1.08 -40.87
N ASP A 319 -9.11 -0.28 -40.68
CA ASP A 319 -9.77 -0.14 -39.38
C ASP A 319 -10.99 -1.09 -39.31
N PRO A 320 -10.93 -2.20 -38.55
CA PRO A 320 -12.03 -3.16 -38.48
C PRO A 320 -13.31 -2.59 -37.84
N ASP A 321 -13.21 -1.46 -37.14
CA ASP A 321 -14.37 -0.77 -36.56
C ASP A 321 -14.94 0.34 -37.46
N ASN A 322 -14.27 0.67 -38.57
CA ASN A 322 -14.72 1.66 -39.54
C ASN A 322 -14.22 1.32 -40.96
N VAL A 323 -14.81 0.31 -41.55
CA VAL A 323 -14.48 -0.19 -42.89
C VAL A 323 -15.12 0.72 -43.94
N ARG A 324 -14.29 1.37 -44.75
CA ARG A 324 -14.72 2.22 -45.88
C ARG A 324 -14.94 1.37 -47.13
N ARG A 325 -15.60 1.94 -48.14
CA ARG A 325 -15.84 1.23 -49.43
C ARG A 325 -14.57 0.69 -50.07
N ALA A 326 -13.50 1.49 -50.11
CA ALA A 326 -12.23 1.07 -50.66
C ALA A 326 -11.60 -0.13 -49.91
N ASP A 327 -11.85 -0.24 -48.60
CA ASP A 327 -11.38 -1.34 -47.78
C ASP A 327 -12.30 -2.56 -47.86
N TYR A 328 -13.61 -2.34 -47.99
CA TYR A 328 -14.62 -3.37 -48.25
C TYR A 328 -14.28 -4.17 -49.51
N ASP A 329 -13.96 -3.47 -50.60
CA ASP A 329 -13.67 -4.09 -51.90
C ASP A 329 -12.35 -4.91 -51.91
N ARG A 330 -11.46 -4.71 -50.92
CA ARG A 330 -10.22 -5.49 -50.74
C ARG A 330 -10.45 -6.82 -50.02
N LEU A 331 -11.61 -7.02 -49.41
CA LEU A 331 -11.90 -8.22 -48.61
C LEU A 331 -12.51 -9.35 -49.46
N PRO A 332 -12.20 -10.61 -49.16
CA PRO A 332 -12.90 -11.78 -49.68
C PRO A 332 -14.43 -11.68 -49.55
N GLU A 333 -15.16 -12.30 -50.47
CA GLU A 333 -16.63 -12.26 -50.50
C GLU A 333 -17.26 -12.82 -49.21
N ASP A 334 -16.68 -13.90 -48.66
CA ASP A 334 -17.16 -14.52 -47.43
C ASP A 334 -17.02 -13.61 -46.19
N LEU A 335 -15.97 -12.77 -46.12
CA LEU A 335 -15.80 -11.77 -45.08
C LEU A 335 -16.70 -10.54 -45.31
N ARG A 336 -16.87 -10.13 -46.57
CA ARG A 336 -17.79 -9.03 -46.94
C ARG A 336 -19.23 -9.32 -46.51
N CYS A 337 -19.69 -10.56 -46.62
CA CYS A 337 -21.02 -10.99 -46.18
C CYS A 337 -21.22 -10.95 -44.65
N ARG A 338 -20.14 -10.84 -43.86
CA ARG A 338 -20.17 -10.78 -42.39
C ARG A 338 -20.03 -9.37 -41.82
N LEU A 339 -19.76 -8.40 -42.68
CA LEU A 339 -19.69 -7.00 -42.32
C LEU A 339 -21.08 -6.46 -41.98
N ARG A 340 -21.18 -5.70 -40.88
CA ARG A 340 -22.43 -5.04 -40.49
C ARG A 340 -22.37 -3.57 -40.87
N GLU A 341 -23.39 -3.09 -41.57
CA GLU A 341 -23.53 -1.67 -41.88
C GLU A 341 -23.91 -0.90 -40.60
N VAL A 342 -23.15 0.13 -40.25
CA VAL A 342 -23.29 0.86 -38.97
C VAL A 342 -23.91 2.24 -39.18
N GLU A 343 -23.67 2.88 -40.33
CA GLU A 343 -24.24 4.17 -40.72
C GLU A 343 -24.79 4.07 -42.15
N LYS A 344 -25.84 4.85 -42.49
CA LYS A 344 -26.47 4.88 -43.84
C LYS A 344 -25.56 5.38 -44.98
N ASP A 345 -24.26 5.55 -44.71
CA ASP A 345 -23.25 6.13 -45.61
C ASP A 345 -22.16 5.12 -46.01
N HIS A 346 -22.52 3.86 -46.25
CA HIS A 346 -21.58 2.83 -46.73
C HIS A 346 -20.35 2.65 -45.81
N ARG A 347 -20.61 2.61 -44.49
CA ARG A 347 -19.61 2.28 -43.48
C ARG A 347 -19.97 1.00 -42.79
N TRP A 348 -19.01 0.08 -42.77
CA TRP A 348 -19.18 -1.23 -42.19
C TRP A 348 -18.29 -1.46 -40.98
N ARG A 349 -18.64 -2.47 -40.20
CA ARG A 349 -17.86 -2.96 -39.07
C ARG A 349 -17.68 -4.46 -39.18
N LEU A 350 -16.46 -4.91 -38.92
CA LEU A 350 -16.11 -6.32 -38.79
C LEU A 350 -16.17 -6.71 -37.32
N GLU A 351 -17.22 -7.42 -36.93
CA GLU A 351 -17.46 -7.85 -35.56
C GLU A 351 -16.88 -9.25 -35.30
N GLY A 352 -16.35 -9.44 -34.09
CA GLY A 352 -15.82 -10.71 -33.60
C GLY A 352 -14.33 -10.93 -33.90
N GLU A 353 -13.62 -11.50 -32.92
CA GLU A 353 -12.20 -11.85 -33.01
C GLU A 353 -11.93 -12.74 -34.24
N ARG A 354 -12.70 -13.83 -34.40
CA ARG A 354 -12.51 -14.77 -35.51
C ARG A 354 -12.51 -14.11 -36.88
N ASN A 355 -13.49 -13.23 -37.13
CA ASN A 355 -13.60 -12.55 -38.43
C ASN A 355 -12.44 -11.56 -38.63
N ARG A 356 -12.03 -10.84 -37.58
CA ARG A 356 -10.88 -9.92 -37.62
C ARG A 356 -9.56 -10.66 -37.87
N ARG A 357 -9.37 -11.82 -37.24
CA ARG A 357 -8.21 -12.68 -37.46
C ARG A 357 -8.18 -13.23 -38.89
N HIS A 358 -9.32 -13.69 -39.41
CA HIS A 358 -9.43 -14.12 -40.81
C HIS A 358 -9.03 -12.98 -41.76
N ALA A 359 -9.57 -11.76 -41.56
CA ALA A 359 -9.17 -10.61 -42.35
C ALA A 359 -7.67 -10.31 -42.25
N LEU A 360 -7.07 -10.48 -41.05
CA LEU A 360 -5.64 -10.26 -40.85
C LEU A 360 -4.79 -11.32 -41.57
N VAL A 361 -5.17 -12.60 -41.52
CA VAL A 361 -4.50 -13.69 -42.24
C VAL A 361 -4.50 -13.46 -43.76
N GLU A 362 -5.59 -12.92 -44.30
CA GLU A 362 -5.72 -12.61 -45.72
C GLU A 362 -4.91 -11.37 -46.14
N LEU A 363 -4.83 -10.36 -45.26
CA LEU A 363 -4.23 -9.06 -45.60
C LEU A 363 -2.76 -8.91 -45.17
N ASP A 364 -2.23 -9.77 -44.29
CA ASP A 364 -0.88 -9.69 -43.74
C ASP A 364 -0.12 -11.02 -43.91
N GLN A 365 0.90 -11.02 -44.75
CA GLN A 365 1.69 -12.21 -45.10
C GLN A 365 2.36 -12.86 -43.87
N PHE A 366 2.83 -12.06 -42.91
CA PHE A 366 3.45 -12.56 -41.68
C PHE A 366 2.45 -13.33 -40.82
N THR A 367 1.22 -12.82 -40.68
CA THR A 367 0.14 -13.52 -39.97
C THR A 367 -0.29 -14.80 -40.69
N SER A 368 -0.30 -14.81 -42.03
CA SER A 368 -0.55 -16.02 -42.80
C SER A 368 0.48 -17.12 -42.51
N GLN A 369 1.76 -16.77 -42.38
CA GLN A 369 2.82 -17.73 -42.00
C GLN A 369 2.62 -18.27 -40.58
N LEU A 370 2.25 -17.42 -39.61
CA LEU A 370 1.93 -17.85 -38.24
C LEU A 370 0.75 -18.84 -38.22
N GLN A 371 -0.28 -18.61 -39.03
CA GLN A 371 -1.41 -19.52 -39.15
C GLN A 371 -1.00 -20.89 -39.73
N GLN A 372 -0.14 -20.91 -40.75
CA GLN A 372 0.35 -22.15 -41.37
C GLN A 372 1.22 -22.99 -40.42
N ARG A 373 1.97 -22.35 -39.52
CA ARG A 373 2.78 -23.01 -38.49
C ARG A 373 1.97 -23.50 -37.29
N GLY A 374 0.71 -23.06 -37.17
CA GLY A 374 -0.16 -23.39 -36.04
C GLY A 374 0.03 -22.49 -34.82
N ASP A 375 0.84 -21.42 -34.92
CA ASP A 375 1.19 -20.52 -33.82
C ASP A 375 -0.03 -19.71 -33.32
N LEU A 376 -1.10 -19.64 -34.11
CA LEU A 376 -2.34 -18.95 -33.74
C LEU A 376 -3.38 -19.84 -33.03
N ALA A 377 -3.18 -21.17 -33.01
CA ALA A 377 -4.13 -22.12 -32.42
C ALA A 377 -4.40 -21.90 -30.92
N PRO A 378 -3.41 -21.52 -30.08
CA PRO A 378 -3.66 -21.25 -28.66
C PRO A 378 -4.68 -20.14 -28.41
N PHE A 379 -4.80 -19.16 -29.31
CA PHE A 379 -5.71 -18.02 -29.15
C PHE A 379 -7.17 -18.39 -29.38
N GLU A 380 -7.45 -19.31 -30.31
CA GLU A 380 -8.80 -19.84 -30.52
C GLU A 380 -9.30 -20.51 -29.25
N ARG A 381 -8.48 -21.40 -28.68
CA ARG A 381 -8.84 -22.10 -27.45
C ARG A 381 -8.96 -21.14 -26.26
N LEU A 382 -8.11 -20.12 -26.20
CA LEU A 382 -8.17 -19.10 -25.15
C LEU A 382 -9.49 -18.30 -25.23
N ALA A 383 -9.92 -17.93 -26.44
CA ALA A 383 -11.19 -17.23 -26.65
C ALA A 383 -12.40 -18.10 -26.29
N GLU A 384 -12.38 -19.39 -26.63
CA GLU A 384 -13.41 -20.36 -26.23
C GLU A 384 -13.53 -20.48 -24.71
N LEU A 385 -12.41 -20.63 -24.00
CA LEU A 385 -12.39 -20.72 -22.54
C LEU A 385 -12.91 -19.44 -21.87
N ARG A 386 -12.54 -18.26 -22.40
CA ARG A 386 -13.10 -17.00 -21.92
C ARG A 386 -14.61 -16.92 -22.16
N ASN A 387 -15.09 -17.33 -23.32
CA ASN A 387 -16.52 -17.32 -23.62
C ASN A 387 -17.30 -18.29 -22.72
N GLN A 388 -16.76 -19.49 -22.50
CA GLN A 388 -17.32 -20.43 -21.53
C GLN A 388 -17.40 -19.78 -20.15
N LEU A 389 -16.29 -19.21 -19.66
CA LEU A 389 -16.26 -18.53 -18.36
C LEU A 389 -17.29 -17.39 -18.24
N VAL A 390 -17.43 -16.56 -19.28
CA VAL A 390 -18.40 -15.45 -19.31
C VAL A 390 -19.85 -15.97 -19.31
N HIS A 391 -20.14 -17.06 -20.02
CA HIS A 391 -21.50 -17.57 -20.19
C HIS A 391 -21.94 -18.55 -19.08
N THR A 392 -21.03 -19.32 -18.50
CA THR A 392 -21.33 -20.36 -17.50
C THR A 392 -20.80 -20.04 -16.11
N GLY A 393 -19.97 -19.00 -15.95
CA GLY A 393 -19.31 -18.66 -14.69
C GLY A 393 -18.26 -19.65 -14.21
N THR A 394 -17.94 -20.68 -15.01
CA THR A 394 -17.06 -21.79 -14.64
C THR A 394 -16.12 -22.17 -15.79
N THR A 395 -14.91 -22.62 -15.46
CA THR A 395 -13.92 -23.12 -16.42
C THR A 395 -13.06 -24.22 -15.79
N ASP A 396 -12.57 -25.15 -16.59
CA ASP A 396 -11.57 -26.13 -16.15
C ASP A 396 -10.25 -25.39 -15.87
N HIS A 397 -9.82 -25.40 -14.61
CA HIS A 397 -8.67 -24.64 -14.15
C HIS A 397 -7.35 -25.17 -14.74
N ASP A 398 -7.19 -26.48 -14.91
CA ASP A 398 -5.95 -27.07 -15.41
C ASP A 398 -5.82 -26.81 -16.92
N GLU A 399 -6.93 -26.93 -17.64
CA GLU A 399 -6.98 -26.55 -19.05
C GLU A 399 -6.71 -25.05 -19.25
N ALA A 400 -7.37 -24.19 -18.49
CA ALA A 400 -7.18 -22.74 -18.55
C ALA A 400 -5.73 -22.34 -18.28
N ARG A 401 -5.08 -22.94 -17.27
CA ARG A 401 -3.66 -22.69 -16.98
C ARG A 401 -2.76 -23.09 -18.14
N ARG A 402 -3.00 -24.27 -18.74
CA ARG A 402 -2.22 -24.77 -19.88
C ARG A 402 -2.39 -23.86 -21.10
N VAL A 403 -3.62 -23.53 -21.47
CA VAL A 403 -3.93 -22.73 -22.66
C VAL A 403 -3.41 -21.31 -22.52
N LEU A 404 -3.55 -20.68 -21.36
CA LEU A 404 -3.02 -19.34 -21.12
C LEU A 404 -1.48 -19.30 -21.26
N ARG A 405 -0.78 -20.31 -20.73
CA ARG A 405 0.69 -20.40 -20.89
C ARG A 405 1.09 -20.53 -22.36
N LEU A 406 0.41 -21.40 -23.11
CA LEU A 406 0.66 -21.56 -24.55
C LEU A 406 0.34 -20.27 -25.32
N ALA A 407 -0.73 -19.57 -24.96
CA ALA A 407 -1.09 -18.30 -25.58
C ALA A 407 -0.07 -17.18 -25.30
N LEU A 408 0.47 -17.09 -24.09
CA LEU A 408 1.53 -16.12 -23.77
C LEU A 408 2.82 -16.42 -24.53
N GLN A 409 3.19 -17.70 -24.68
CA GLN A 409 4.32 -18.12 -25.51
C GLN A 409 4.08 -17.77 -27.00
N ALA A 410 2.88 -18.03 -27.50
CA ALA A 410 2.50 -17.67 -28.86
C ALA A 410 2.52 -16.14 -29.07
N LEU A 411 2.13 -15.33 -28.08
CA LEU A 411 2.20 -13.86 -28.19
C LEU A 411 3.64 -13.37 -28.38
N THR A 412 4.62 -14.01 -27.75
CA THR A 412 6.04 -13.69 -27.97
C THR A 412 6.41 -13.91 -29.44
N GLN A 413 6.05 -15.06 -30.01
CA GLN A 413 6.33 -15.40 -31.41
C GLN A 413 5.61 -14.47 -32.39
N VAL A 414 4.34 -14.14 -32.10
CA VAL A 414 3.54 -13.19 -32.88
C VAL A 414 4.23 -11.82 -32.90
N PHE A 415 4.62 -11.30 -31.73
CA PHE A 415 5.20 -9.96 -31.64
C PHE A 415 6.56 -9.90 -32.32
N GLU A 416 7.38 -10.95 -32.19
CA GLU A 416 8.63 -11.07 -32.93
C GLU A 416 8.39 -11.09 -34.45
N CYS A 417 7.44 -11.91 -34.93
CA CYS A 417 7.09 -11.97 -36.35
C CYS A 417 6.55 -10.65 -36.90
N TRP A 418 5.91 -9.84 -36.06
CA TRP A 418 5.37 -8.53 -36.42
C TRP A 418 6.35 -7.37 -36.23
N ASP A 419 7.58 -7.65 -35.77
CA ASP A 419 8.59 -6.64 -35.41
C ASP A 419 8.06 -5.64 -34.36
N TRP A 420 7.37 -6.17 -33.34
CA TRP A 420 6.82 -5.42 -32.21
C TRP A 420 7.67 -5.62 -30.95
N GLU A 421 7.67 -4.63 -30.07
CA GLU A 421 8.31 -4.74 -28.75
C GLU A 421 7.75 -5.97 -28.01
N ALA A 422 8.64 -6.87 -27.58
CA ALA A 422 8.27 -8.09 -26.88
C ALA A 422 7.63 -7.79 -25.52
N TRP A 423 6.51 -8.45 -25.23
CA TRP A 423 5.74 -8.18 -24.01
C TRP A 423 6.47 -8.60 -22.73
N ASP A 424 7.28 -9.65 -22.80
CA ASP A 424 8.09 -10.17 -21.70
C ASP A 424 9.31 -9.30 -21.37
N GLN A 425 9.64 -8.35 -22.26
CA GLN A 425 10.65 -7.32 -22.04
C GLN A 425 10.05 -5.98 -21.57
N ALA A 426 8.72 -5.87 -21.49
CA ALA A 426 8.06 -4.68 -20.98
C ALA A 426 8.55 -4.34 -19.56
N PRO A 427 8.61 -3.05 -19.17
CA PRO A 427 8.98 -2.66 -17.80
C PRO A 427 7.99 -3.17 -16.75
N THR A 428 6.78 -3.57 -17.18
CA THR A 428 5.72 -4.16 -16.37
C THR A 428 5.71 -5.69 -16.46
N ALA A 429 6.60 -6.34 -17.21
CA ALA A 429 6.69 -7.80 -17.23
C ALA A 429 7.13 -8.35 -15.86
N PRO A 430 6.73 -9.58 -15.48
CA PRO A 430 7.07 -10.21 -14.21
C PRO A 430 8.55 -10.06 -13.81
N ASP A 431 9.48 -10.38 -14.72
CA ASP A 431 10.92 -10.32 -14.45
C ASP A 431 11.46 -8.89 -14.31
N SER A 432 10.93 -7.95 -15.09
CA SER A 432 11.27 -6.53 -14.98
C SER A 432 10.84 -5.96 -13.63
N LEU A 433 9.65 -6.33 -13.16
CA LEU A 433 9.13 -5.91 -11.86
C LEU A 433 9.91 -6.55 -10.71
N ARG A 434 10.25 -7.84 -10.78
CA ARG A 434 11.14 -8.48 -9.81
C ARG A 434 12.51 -7.83 -9.74
N LYS A 435 13.08 -7.43 -10.87
CA LYS A 435 14.33 -6.64 -10.91
C LYS A 435 14.16 -5.28 -10.23
N PHE A 436 13.02 -4.61 -10.41
CA PHE A 436 12.70 -3.39 -9.65
C PHE A 436 12.70 -3.71 -8.15
N VAL A 437 11.94 -4.71 -7.69
CA VAL A 437 11.85 -5.04 -6.26
C VAL A 437 13.19 -5.46 -5.67
N SER A 438 14.01 -6.20 -6.42
CA SER A 438 15.40 -6.53 -6.04
C SER A 438 16.26 -5.27 -5.87
N LYS A 439 16.13 -4.26 -6.74
CA LYS A 439 16.82 -2.97 -6.55
C LYS A 439 16.32 -2.23 -5.31
N LEU A 440 15.01 -2.22 -5.05
CA LEU A 440 14.46 -1.64 -3.81
C LEU A 440 15.10 -2.28 -2.58
N ARG A 441 15.19 -3.61 -2.57
CA ARG A 441 15.82 -4.39 -1.50
C ARG A 441 17.30 -4.02 -1.34
N GLY A 442 18.07 -4.02 -2.43
CA GLY A 442 19.48 -3.64 -2.42
C GLY A 442 19.70 -2.23 -1.86
N CYS A 443 18.89 -1.25 -2.28
CA CYS A 443 18.96 0.10 -1.73
C CYS A 443 18.66 0.15 -0.22
N LEU A 444 17.71 -0.67 0.29
CA LEU A 444 17.40 -0.73 1.72
C LEU A 444 18.51 -1.42 2.53
N GLU A 445 19.21 -2.39 1.93
CA GLU A 445 20.34 -3.11 2.55
C GLU A 445 21.62 -2.25 2.61
N GLU A 446 21.81 -1.37 1.63
CA GLU A 446 22.94 -0.42 1.56
C GLU A 446 22.79 0.78 2.49
N LEU A 447 21.58 1.04 3.00
CA LEU A 447 21.39 2.09 3.99
C LEU A 447 22.31 1.83 5.19
N PRO A 448 23.01 2.86 5.70
CA PRO A 448 23.86 2.69 6.86
C PRO A 448 23.10 1.93 7.93
N LYS A 449 23.73 0.92 8.55
CA LYS A 449 23.25 0.32 9.80
C LYS A 449 23.29 1.32 10.98
N ALA A 450 23.31 2.62 10.69
CA ALA A 450 23.08 3.66 11.68
C ALA A 450 21.65 3.45 12.17
N CYS A 451 21.52 3.10 13.46
CA CYS A 451 20.33 2.53 14.08
C CYS A 451 20.15 1.00 13.95
N SER A 452 21.24 0.21 14.04
CA SER A 452 21.17 -0.95 14.96
C SER A 452 21.03 -0.40 16.40
N PRO A 453 20.16 -0.99 17.24
CA PRO A 453 19.93 -0.51 18.61
C PRO A 453 21.21 -0.42 19.44
#